data_AF-A0A151IIV4-F1
#
_entry.id   AF-A0A151IIV4-F1
#
_cell.length_a   1.000
_cell.length_b   1.000
_cell.length_c   1.000
_cell.angle_alpha   90.00
_cell.angle_beta   90.00
_cell.angle_gamma   90.00
#
_symmetry.space_group_name_H-M   'P 1'
#
loop_
_entity.id
_entity.type
_entity.pdbx_description
1 polymer ?
#
loop_
_entity_poly.entity_id
_entity_poly.type
_entity_poly.pdbx_seq_one_letter_code
_entity_poly.pdbx_strand_id
1 'polypeptide(L)'
;MAGNIIPAIVTTNAIIAGIVVLYVFRVLENNLRACRSVYLRLKMNHRNQLLVPEKSVNPPNPQCYVCAPVPQATLAVDTTSMTIKELEELVLKNRLNMIAPDVMIDGTGAVVISSEEGEMEGNNNKKLEELGIKNGTIFKVDDFQQNYSLTVFIIYREKPDPKDDSPQFLILADKNAFQPKENEEEKTEKSSSSSNGQNVIDTSKVAKKRKNNTEAEVVAKKRSGYLYTKRFQMIFVKHQGILEKQRNIF
;
A
#
# COMPACT_ATOMS: atom_id res chain seq x y z
N MET A 1 9.99 -13.78 -21.29
CA MET A 1 9.29 -14.29 -20.09
C MET A 1 7.93 -14.81 -20.54
N ALA A 2 7.68 -16.12 -20.48
CA ALA A 2 6.34 -16.68 -20.70
C ALA A 2 5.52 -16.42 -19.42
N GLY A 3 4.98 -15.20 -19.30
CA GLY A 3 4.26 -14.74 -18.12
C GLY A 3 2.97 -15.53 -17.91
N ASN A 4 2.77 -16.01 -16.67
CA ASN A 4 1.53 -16.52 -16.08
C ASN A 4 0.49 -17.08 -17.08
N ILE A 5 0.81 -18.18 -17.76
CA ILE A 5 -0.18 -18.88 -18.58
C ILE A 5 -1.26 -19.44 -17.65
N ILE A 6 -2.48 -18.91 -17.76
CA ILE A 6 -3.63 -19.39 -17.00
C ILE A 6 -4.40 -20.37 -17.91
N PRO A 7 -4.54 -21.65 -17.52
CA PRO A 7 -5.36 -22.60 -18.27
C PRO A 7 -6.83 -22.18 -18.22
N ALA A 8 -7.48 -22.10 -19.38
CA ALA A 8 -8.88 -21.73 -19.51
C ALA A 8 -9.74 -22.96 -19.85
N ILE A 9 -10.93 -23.03 -19.26
CA ILE A 9 -11.91 -24.10 -19.50
C ILE A 9 -13.25 -23.44 -19.84
N VAL A 10 -13.88 -23.90 -20.94
CA VAL A 10 -15.12 -23.31 -21.48
C VAL A 10 -16.25 -23.28 -20.45
N THR A 11 -16.39 -24.35 -19.65
CA THR A 11 -17.44 -24.48 -18.64
C THR A 11 -17.31 -23.43 -17.53
N THR A 12 -16.10 -23.14 -17.07
CA THR A 12 -15.84 -22.09 -16.07
C THR A 12 -16.34 -20.73 -16.58
N ASN A 13 -16.01 -20.38 -17.82
CA ASN A 13 -16.44 -19.11 -18.42
C ASN A 13 -17.96 -19.04 -18.58
N ALA A 14 -18.60 -20.12 -19.00
CA ALA A 14 -20.06 -20.19 -19.13
C ALA A 14 -20.77 -20.00 -17.77
N ILE A 15 -20.26 -20.63 -16.71
CA ILE A 15 -20.80 -20.48 -15.34
C ILE A 15 -20.68 -19.01 -14.87
N ILE A 16 -19.49 -18.40 -15.03
CA ILE A 16 -19.27 -17.01 -14.61
C ILE A 16 -20.13 -16.04 -15.42
N ALA A 17 -20.25 -16.23 -16.74
CA ALA A 17 -21.11 -15.41 -17.59
C ALA A 17 -22.59 -15.46 -17.14
N GLY A 18 -23.10 -16.64 -16.79
CA GLY A 18 -24.45 -16.79 -16.24
C GLY A 18 -24.64 -16.00 -14.94
N ILE A 19 -23.65 -16.03 -14.04
CA ILE A 19 -23.68 -15.25 -12.78
C ILE A 19 -23.68 -13.75 -13.06
N VAL A 20 -22.86 -13.28 -14.01
CA VAL A 20 -22.81 -11.86 -14.39
C VAL A 20 -24.17 -11.37 -14.88
N VAL A 21 -24.85 -12.11 -15.74
CA VAL A 21 -26.20 -11.75 -16.23
C VAL A 21 -27.21 -11.68 -15.10
N LEU A 22 -27.18 -12.64 -14.16
CA LEU A 22 -28.05 -12.59 -12.96
C LEU A 22 -27.80 -11.33 -12.11
N TYR A 23 -26.57 -10.81 -12.09
CA TYR A 23 -26.23 -9.60 -11.34
C TYR A 23 -26.66 -8.34 -12.07
N VAL A 24 -26.59 -8.33 -13.40
CA VAL A 24 -27.14 -7.24 -14.22
C VAL A 24 -28.61 -7.02 -13.89
N PHE A 25 -29.43 -8.08 -13.83
CA PHE A 25 -30.84 -7.94 -13.44
C PHE A 25 -31.02 -7.32 -12.05
N ARG A 26 -30.22 -7.75 -11.06
CA ARG A 26 -30.27 -7.17 -9.70
C ARG A 26 -29.88 -5.69 -9.69
N VAL A 27 -28.91 -5.28 -10.49
CA VAL A 27 -28.50 -3.88 -10.62
C VAL A 27 -29.63 -3.06 -11.27
N LEU A 28 -30.27 -3.58 -12.33
CA LEU A 28 -31.40 -2.92 -12.99
C LEU A 28 -32.62 -2.77 -12.08
N GLU A 29 -32.85 -3.72 -11.18
CA GLU A 29 -33.88 -3.66 -10.13
C GLU A 29 -33.47 -2.76 -8.93
N ASN A 30 -32.31 -2.09 -9.01
CA ASN A 30 -31.72 -1.30 -7.92
C ASN A 30 -31.48 -2.10 -6.61
N ASN A 31 -31.32 -3.42 -6.72
CA ASN A 31 -31.08 -4.33 -5.61
C ASN A 31 -29.57 -4.59 -5.42
N LEU A 32 -28.80 -3.53 -5.21
CA LEU A 32 -27.34 -3.60 -5.07
C LEU A 32 -26.88 -4.43 -3.86
N ARG A 33 -27.71 -4.50 -2.80
CA ARG A 33 -27.41 -5.30 -1.60
C ARG A 33 -27.36 -6.80 -1.87
N ALA A 34 -28.04 -7.26 -2.91
CA ALA A 34 -28.01 -8.65 -3.35
C ALA A 34 -26.81 -8.98 -4.27
N CYS A 35 -26.07 -7.98 -4.75
CA CYS A 35 -24.90 -8.15 -5.62
C CYS A 35 -23.64 -8.48 -4.83
N ARG A 36 -23.55 -9.69 -4.26
CA ARG A 36 -22.40 -10.11 -3.42
C ARG A 36 -21.29 -10.74 -4.25
N SER A 37 -20.03 -10.64 -3.85
CA SER A 37 -18.95 -11.42 -4.51
C SER A 37 -19.27 -12.91 -4.45
N VAL A 38 -19.12 -13.65 -5.55
CA VAL A 38 -19.31 -15.11 -5.60
C VAL A 38 -18.04 -15.76 -6.13
N TYR A 39 -17.54 -16.73 -5.38
CA TYR A 39 -16.38 -17.52 -5.77
C TYR A 39 -16.81 -18.91 -6.25
N LEU A 40 -16.37 -19.27 -7.44
CA LEU A 40 -16.45 -20.64 -7.94
C LEU A 40 -15.26 -21.44 -7.41
N ARG A 41 -15.54 -22.53 -6.69
CA ARG A 41 -14.50 -23.45 -6.19
C ARG A 41 -14.39 -24.67 -7.09
N LEU A 42 -13.23 -25.31 -7.08
CA LEU A 42 -13.02 -26.59 -7.78
C LEU A 42 -13.69 -27.77 -7.06
N LYS A 43 -13.80 -27.71 -5.73
CA LYS A 43 -14.42 -28.72 -4.89
C LYS A 43 -15.40 -28.07 -3.92
N MET A 44 -16.43 -28.81 -3.53
CA MET A 44 -17.38 -28.39 -2.52
C MET A 44 -16.66 -27.98 -1.22
N ASN A 45 -17.14 -26.92 -0.58
CA ASN A 45 -16.71 -26.57 0.77
C ASN A 45 -17.32 -27.52 1.83
N HIS A 46 -16.97 -27.31 3.10
CA HIS A 46 -17.54 -28.06 4.24
C HIS A 46 -19.07 -27.91 4.39
N ARG A 47 -19.70 -27.00 3.64
CA ARG A 47 -21.16 -26.78 3.58
C ARG A 47 -21.77 -27.28 2.27
N ASN A 48 -21.05 -28.11 1.51
CA ASN A 48 -21.46 -28.65 0.21
C ASN A 48 -21.76 -27.59 -0.86
N GLN A 49 -21.11 -26.42 -0.80
CA GLN A 49 -21.29 -25.34 -1.77
C GLN A 49 -20.12 -25.30 -2.77
N LEU A 50 -20.44 -25.21 -4.05
CA LEU A 50 -19.49 -24.99 -5.15
C LEU A 50 -19.35 -23.51 -5.50
N LEU A 51 -20.48 -22.79 -5.54
CA LEU A 51 -20.55 -21.33 -5.62
C LEU A 51 -20.70 -20.77 -4.21
N VAL A 52 -19.70 -20.00 -3.78
CA VAL A 52 -19.64 -19.47 -2.42
C VAL A 52 -19.85 -17.96 -2.48
N PRO A 53 -21.05 -17.45 -2.15
CA PRO A 53 -21.26 -16.02 -1.99
C PRO A 53 -20.60 -15.52 -0.70
N GLU A 54 -19.99 -14.33 -0.76
CA GLU A 54 -19.63 -13.58 0.43
C GLU A 54 -20.87 -13.09 1.16
N LYS A 55 -20.69 -12.69 2.42
CA LYS A 55 -21.76 -12.14 3.25
C LYS A 55 -22.24 -10.78 2.75
N SER A 56 -21.32 -9.95 2.30
CA SER A 56 -21.54 -8.59 1.83
C SER A 56 -20.39 -8.16 0.94
N VAL A 57 -20.61 -7.17 0.08
CA VAL A 57 -19.54 -6.49 -0.64
C VAL A 57 -18.71 -5.69 0.36
N ASN A 58 -17.38 -5.69 0.19
CA ASN A 58 -16.50 -4.89 1.02
C ASN A 58 -16.75 -3.40 0.78
N PRO A 59 -16.77 -2.56 1.82
CA PRO A 59 -16.86 -1.12 1.64
C PRO A 59 -15.60 -0.59 0.93
N PRO A 60 -15.67 0.59 0.28
CA PRO A 60 -14.49 1.24 -0.28
C PRO A 60 -13.38 1.39 0.76
N ASN A 61 -12.13 1.11 0.36
CA ASN A 61 -10.99 1.29 1.25
C ASN A 61 -10.69 2.80 1.38
N PRO A 62 -10.72 3.39 2.59
CA PRO A 62 -10.44 4.81 2.79
C PRO A 62 -9.01 5.21 2.41
N GLN A 63 -8.07 4.25 2.39
CA GLN A 63 -6.68 4.46 1.98
C GLN A 63 -6.44 4.12 0.50
N CYS A 64 -7.49 3.91 -0.31
CA CYS A 64 -7.29 3.64 -1.72
C CYS A 64 -6.79 4.89 -2.45
N TYR A 65 -5.62 4.82 -3.08
CA TYR A 65 -5.10 5.91 -3.89
C TYR A 65 -5.87 6.14 -5.21
N VAL A 66 -7.00 5.45 -5.45
CA VAL A 66 -7.85 5.67 -6.63
C VAL A 66 -9.23 6.19 -6.25
N CYS A 67 -9.98 5.44 -5.43
CA CYS A 67 -11.38 5.75 -5.14
C CYS A 67 -11.63 6.46 -3.79
N ALA A 68 -10.59 6.78 -3.03
CA ALA A 68 -10.77 7.58 -1.82
C ALA A 68 -11.20 9.02 -2.19
N PRO A 69 -11.94 9.73 -1.31
CA PRO A 69 -12.34 11.12 -1.58
C PRO A 69 -11.14 12.07 -1.78
N VAL A 70 -10.02 11.78 -1.14
CA VAL A 70 -8.76 12.50 -1.30
C VAL A 70 -7.66 11.45 -1.54
N PRO A 71 -7.43 11.03 -2.79
CA PRO A 71 -6.46 10.00 -3.11
C PRO A 71 -5.04 10.43 -2.81
N GLN A 72 -4.32 9.60 -2.07
CA GLN A 72 -2.97 9.87 -1.61
C GLN A 72 -2.10 8.62 -1.75
N ALA A 73 -0.86 8.81 -2.18
CA ALA A 73 0.13 7.74 -2.27
C ALA A 73 1.50 8.24 -1.84
N THR A 74 2.36 7.33 -1.42
CA THR A 74 3.74 7.59 -1.05
C THR A 74 4.66 6.83 -1.99
N LEU A 75 5.50 7.57 -2.71
CA LEU A 75 6.51 7.03 -3.62
C LEU A 75 7.86 7.09 -2.92
N ALA A 76 8.39 5.92 -2.56
CA ALA A 76 9.74 5.79 -2.04
C ALA A 76 10.69 5.47 -3.20
N VAL A 77 11.59 6.40 -3.49
CA VAL A 77 12.51 6.33 -4.64
C VAL A 77 13.80 7.10 -4.39
N ASP A 78 14.85 6.75 -5.13
CA ASP A 78 16.11 7.47 -5.11
C ASP A 78 16.04 8.71 -6.00
N THR A 79 15.94 9.89 -5.37
CA THR A 79 15.85 11.18 -6.06
C THR A 79 17.13 11.57 -6.79
N THR A 80 18.26 10.94 -6.49
CA THR A 80 19.58 11.28 -7.06
C THR A 80 19.86 10.53 -8.36
N SER A 81 19.21 9.39 -8.59
CA SER A 81 19.47 8.54 -9.75
C SER A 81 18.31 8.50 -10.75
N MET A 82 17.06 8.63 -10.28
CA MET A 82 15.89 8.56 -11.14
C MET A 82 15.71 9.83 -11.99
N THR A 83 15.38 9.63 -13.26
CA THR A 83 15.06 10.69 -14.21
C THR A 83 13.57 11.01 -14.25
N ILE A 84 13.20 12.19 -14.76
CA ILE A 84 11.79 12.57 -14.95
C ILE A 84 11.08 11.64 -15.94
N LYS A 85 11.76 11.25 -17.02
CA LYS A 85 11.20 10.31 -17.99
C LYS A 85 10.88 8.95 -17.38
N GLU A 86 11.78 8.42 -16.55
CA GLU A 86 11.52 7.18 -15.83
C GLU A 86 10.36 7.31 -14.84
N LEU A 87 10.22 8.46 -14.17
CA LEU A 87 9.09 8.73 -13.28
C LEU A 87 7.77 8.67 -14.06
N GLU A 88 7.70 9.37 -15.19
CA GLU A 88 6.51 9.40 -16.04
C GLU A 88 6.16 8.00 -16.57
N GLU A 89 7.11 7.34 -17.23
CA GLU A 89 6.85 6.07 -17.91
C GLU A 89 6.70 4.91 -16.92
N LEU A 90 7.66 4.72 -16.00
CA LEU A 90 7.69 3.53 -15.14
C LEU A 90 6.74 3.63 -13.94
N VAL A 91 6.55 4.83 -13.38
CA VAL A 91 5.73 5.01 -12.17
C VAL A 91 4.32 5.43 -12.53
N LEU A 92 4.16 6.58 -13.18
CA LEU A 92 2.83 7.18 -13.41
C LEU A 92 2.03 6.37 -14.44
N LYS A 93 2.60 6.13 -15.62
CA LYS A 93 1.92 5.38 -16.69
C LYS A 93 1.88 3.88 -16.41
N ASN A 94 3.02 3.24 -16.15
CA ASN A 94 3.05 1.78 -16.02
C ASN A 94 2.51 1.24 -14.68
N ARG A 95 2.74 1.92 -13.55
CA ARG A 95 2.37 1.37 -12.22
C ARG A 95 1.13 1.99 -11.61
N LEU A 96 0.89 3.28 -11.83
CA LEU A 96 -0.33 3.97 -11.42
C LEU A 96 -1.39 3.99 -12.51
N ASN A 97 -1.06 3.50 -13.72
CA ASN A 97 -2.00 3.31 -14.82
C ASN A 97 -2.70 4.60 -15.29
N MET A 98 -1.97 5.72 -15.22
CA MET A 98 -2.35 7.01 -15.80
C MET A 98 -2.13 6.98 -17.32
N ILE A 99 -2.95 7.71 -18.07
CA ILE A 99 -2.86 7.85 -19.52
C ILE A 99 -1.97 9.04 -19.87
N ALA A 100 -2.31 10.21 -19.32
CA ALA A 100 -1.66 11.48 -19.64
C ALA A 100 -1.48 12.28 -18.33
N PRO A 101 -0.43 11.98 -17.56
CA PRO A 101 -0.21 12.59 -16.27
C PRO A 101 0.42 13.99 -16.39
N ASP A 102 -0.18 14.97 -15.73
CA ASP A 102 0.38 16.28 -15.45
C ASP A 102 0.87 16.31 -14.00
N VAL A 103 2.11 16.75 -13.77
CA VAL A 103 2.72 16.74 -12.43
C VAL A 103 3.16 18.13 -12.03
N MET A 104 2.69 18.58 -10.88
CA MET A 104 3.05 19.85 -10.26
C MET A 104 3.63 19.64 -8.86
N ILE A 105 4.67 20.41 -8.50
CA ILE A 105 5.20 20.46 -7.14
C ILE A 105 4.32 21.35 -6.28
N ASP A 106 3.74 20.78 -5.22
CA ASP A 106 2.95 21.53 -4.25
C ASP A 106 3.85 22.48 -3.45
N GLY A 107 3.42 23.74 -3.30
CA GLY A 107 4.18 24.81 -2.67
C GLY A 107 4.92 25.73 -3.65
N THR A 108 5.71 25.17 -4.58
CA THR A 108 6.41 25.96 -5.61
C THR A 108 5.49 26.29 -6.80
N GLY A 109 4.52 25.42 -7.11
CA GLY A 109 3.66 25.55 -8.29
C GLY A 109 4.39 25.28 -9.60
N ALA A 110 5.61 24.72 -9.54
CA ALA A 110 6.38 24.36 -10.71
C ALA A 110 5.79 23.10 -11.35
N VAL A 111 5.47 23.18 -12.64
CA VAL A 111 5.12 22.03 -13.47
C VAL A 111 6.40 21.25 -13.74
N VAL A 112 6.36 19.92 -13.59
CA VAL A 112 7.49 18.99 -13.75
C VAL A 112 7.31 18.10 -14.98
N ILE A 113 6.07 17.64 -15.20
CA ILE A 113 5.64 16.86 -16.35
C ILE A 113 4.35 17.54 -16.86
N SER A 114 4.28 17.75 -18.17
CA SER A 114 3.08 18.22 -18.86
C SER A 114 2.65 17.14 -19.85
N SER A 115 1.34 16.92 -19.97
CA SER A 115 0.75 16.03 -20.95
C SER A 115 0.75 16.61 -22.37
N GLU A 116 0.97 17.93 -22.52
CA GLU A 116 1.09 18.59 -23.81
C GLU A 116 2.49 18.39 -24.43
N GLU A 117 2.52 17.96 -25.69
CA GLU A 117 3.76 17.71 -26.43
C GLU A 117 4.58 19.01 -26.59
N GLY A 118 5.89 18.94 -26.33
CA GLY A 118 6.81 20.05 -26.51
C GLY A 118 6.97 21.03 -25.34
N GLU A 119 6.13 21.00 -24.30
CA GLU A 119 6.26 21.97 -23.19
C GLU A 119 7.41 21.62 -22.22
N MET A 120 7.47 20.36 -21.79
CA MET A 120 8.32 19.90 -20.69
C MET A 120 9.37 18.86 -21.08
N GLU A 121 9.52 18.58 -22.37
CA GLU A 121 10.45 17.55 -22.87
C GLU A 121 11.91 17.81 -22.50
N GLY A 122 12.30 19.08 -22.34
CA GLY A 122 13.64 19.48 -21.89
C GLY A 122 13.99 19.01 -20.48
N ASN A 123 13.01 18.59 -19.68
CA ASN A 123 13.21 18.07 -18.34
C ASN A 123 13.34 16.54 -18.28
N ASN A 124 13.00 15.83 -19.36
CA ASN A 124 12.93 14.36 -19.38
C ASN A 124 14.23 13.67 -18.93
N ASN A 125 15.37 14.22 -19.34
CA ASN A 125 16.69 13.67 -19.02
C ASN A 125 17.28 14.20 -17.70
N LYS A 126 16.62 15.16 -17.06
CA LYS A 126 17.06 15.71 -15.78
C LYS A 126 16.72 14.76 -14.65
N LYS A 127 17.53 14.80 -13.60
CA LYS A 127 17.28 14.05 -12.38
C LYS A 127 16.23 14.76 -11.53
N LEU A 128 15.53 14.00 -10.68
CA LEU A 128 14.56 14.58 -9.74
C LEU A 128 15.21 15.69 -8.89
N GLU A 129 16.40 15.44 -8.35
CA GLU A 129 17.09 16.40 -7.50
C GLU A 129 17.47 17.71 -8.21
N GLU A 130 17.75 17.69 -9.52
CA GLU A 130 18.08 18.87 -10.32
C GLU A 130 16.90 19.85 -10.45
N LEU A 131 15.67 19.33 -10.33
CA LEU A 131 14.45 20.13 -10.31
C LEU A 131 14.00 20.51 -8.88
N GLY A 132 14.87 20.30 -7.90
CA GLY A 132 14.60 20.64 -6.50
C GLY A 132 13.72 19.61 -5.77
N ILE A 133 13.49 18.43 -6.37
CA ILE A 133 12.68 17.37 -5.77
C ILE A 133 13.56 16.61 -4.77
N LYS A 134 13.23 16.75 -3.49
CA LYS A 134 13.92 16.12 -2.36
C LYS A 134 12.97 15.26 -1.54
N ASN A 135 13.50 14.62 -0.50
CA ASN A 135 12.68 13.96 0.51
C ASN A 135 11.63 14.91 1.09
N GLY A 136 10.37 14.47 1.13
CA GLY A 136 9.24 15.26 1.64
C GLY A 136 8.57 16.15 0.60
N THR A 137 9.03 16.15 -0.66
CA THR A 137 8.34 16.85 -1.75
C THR A 137 6.96 16.24 -1.97
N ILE A 138 5.97 17.08 -2.24
CA ILE A 138 4.60 16.67 -2.52
C ILE A 138 4.32 16.98 -3.99
N PHE A 139 3.87 15.98 -4.74
CA PHE A 139 3.35 16.15 -6.08
C PHE A 139 1.84 16.17 -6.07
N LYS A 140 1.28 17.08 -6.85
CA LYS A 140 -0.10 17.02 -7.33
C LYS A 140 -0.03 16.48 -8.74
N VAL A 141 -0.61 15.29 -8.92
CA VAL A 141 -0.64 14.60 -10.19
C VAL A 141 -2.08 14.56 -10.67
N ASP A 142 -2.32 15.10 -11.86
CA ASP A 142 -3.64 15.17 -12.47
C ASP A 142 -3.61 14.39 -13.79
N ASP A 143 -4.66 13.61 -14.05
CA ASP A 143 -4.93 13.00 -15.34
C ASP A 143 -6.32 13.46 -15.79
N PHE A 144 -6.33 14.43 -16.70
CA PHE A 144 -7.57 15.03 -17.21
C PHE A 144 -8.39 14.05 -18.06
N GLN A 145 -7.75 13.05 -18.69
CA GLN A 145 -8.48 12.08 -19.52
C GLN A 145 -9.30 11.10 -18.67
N GLN A 146 -8.79 10.76 -17.48
CA GLN A 146 -9.46 9.85 -16.54
C GLN A 146 -10.26 10.59 -15.45
N ASN A 147 -10.22 11.93 -15.41
CA ASN A 147 -10.77 12.76 -14.33
C ASN A 147 -10.29 12.26 -12.94
N TYR A 148 -8.97 12.12 -12.82
CA TYR A 148 -8.32 11.53 -11.67
C TYR A 148 -7.20 12.44 -11.15
N SER A 149 -7.25 12.75 -9.85
CA SER A 149 -6.27 13.57 -9.15
C SER A 149 -5.66 12.78 -7.99
N LEU A 150 -4.34 12.79 -7.89
CA LEU A 150 -3.57 12.06 -6.88
C LEU A 150 -2.54 12.97 -6.24
N THR A 151 -2.48 12.97 -4.91
CA THR A 151 -1.37 13.59 -4.18
C THR A 151 -0.30 12.54 -3.87
N VAL A 152 0.91 12.71 -4.39
CA VAL A 152 2.03 11.79 -4.17
C VAL A 152 3.06 12.40 -3.23
N PHE A 153 3.41 11.69 -2.17
CA PHE A 153 4.45 12.08 -1.22
C PHE A 153 5.76 11.38 -1.60
N ILE A 154 6.81 12.16 -1.84
CA ILE A 154 8.12 11.64 -2.20
C ILE A 154 8.93 11.36 -0.93
N ILE A 155 9.37 10.12 -0.79
CA ILE A 155 10.29 9.70 0.26
C ILE A 155 11.59 9.25 -0.39
N TYR A 156 12.69 9.83 0.06
CA TYR A 156 14.01 9.39 -0.38
C TYR A 156 14.28 7.98 0.14
N ARG A 157 14.64 7.09 -0.78
CA ARG A 157 15.13 5.76 -0.47
C ARG A 157 16.37 5.50 -1.31
N GLU A 158 17.44 5.05 -0.67
CA GLU A 158 18.65 4.66 -1.39
C GLU A 158 18.35 3.53 -2.37
N LYS A 159 18.90 3.66 -3.59
CA LYS A 159 18.70 2.68 -4.65
C LYS A 159 19.26 1.33 -4.20
N PRO A 160 18.49 0.24 -4.31
CA PRO A 160 19.01 -1.07 -3.96
C PRO A 160 20.16 -1.46 -4.89
N ASP A 161 21.15 -2.16 -4.33
CA ASP A 161 22.27 -2.69 -5.10
C ASP A 161 21.75 -3.59 -6.23
N PRO A 162 22.39 -3.61 -7.40
CA PRO A 162 21.97 -4.45 -8.54
C PRO A 162 22.06 -5.96 -8.28
N LYS A 163 22.58 -6.37 -7.11
CA LYS A 163 22.61 -7.77 -6.63
C LYS A 163 21.42 -8.12 -5.74
N ASP A 164 20.64 -7.13 -5.32
CA ASP A 164 19.43 -7.30 -4.52
C ASP A 164 18.21 -7.27 -5.45
N ASP A 165 17.31 -8.24 -5.30
CA ASP A 165 16.08 -8.38 -6.11
C ASP A 165 14.99 -7.38 -5.68
N SER A 166 15.33 -6.38 -4.86
CA SER A 166 14.35 -5.43 -4.35
C SER A 166 13.98 -4.37 -5.40
N PRO A 167 12.71 -3.93 -5.43
CA PRO A 167 12.23 -3.06 -6.49
C PRO A 167 12.84 -1.66 -6.39
N GLN A 168 13.13 -1.06 -7.55
CA GLN A 168 13.75 0.27 -7.68
C GLN A 168 12.94 1.39 -7.01
N PHE A 169 11.62 1.23 -6.96
CA PHE A 169 10.72 2.13 -6.26
C PHE A 169 9.60 1.34 -5.59
N LEU A 170 9.03 1.92 -4.52
CA LEU A 170 7.86 1.39 -3.84
C LEU A 170 6.76 2.44 -3.84
N ILE A 171 5.54 1.99 -4.08
CA ILE A 171 4.33 2.79 -3.95
C ILE A 171 3.53 2.22 -2.79
N LEU A 172 3.30 3.03 -1.77
CA LEU A 172 2.44 2.68 -0.65
C LEU A 172 1.24 3.61 -0.63
N ALA A 173 0.09 3.07 -0.29
CA ALA A 173 -1.14 3.85 -0.16
C ALA A 173 -1.19 4.60 1.19
N ASP A 174 -0.42 4.14 2.17
CA ASP A 174 -0.39 4.69 3.52
C ASP A 174 0.82 5.62 3.73
N LYS A 175 0.56 6.85 4.14
CA LYS A 175 1.54 7.90 4.41
C LYS A 175 2.51 7.55 5.52
N ASN A 176 2.06 6.77 6.51
CA ASN A 176 2.83 6.47 7.72
C ASN A 176 3.69 5.23 7.58
N ALA A 177 3.61 4.52 6.46
CA ALA A 177 4.29 3.24 6.29
C ALA A 177 5.83 3.34 6.25
N PHE A 178 6.37 4.54 6.04
CA PHE A 178 7.81 4.83 6.08
C PHE A 178 8.24 5.72 7.25
N GLN A 179 7.30 6.16 8.10
CA GLN A 179 7.68 6.78 9.36
C GLN A 179 8.24 5.70 10.28
N PRO A 180 9.37 5.93 10.98
CA PRO A 180 9.79 5.03 12.03
C PRO A 180 8.64 4.96 13.05
N LYS A 181 8.08 3.77 13.27
CA LYS A 181 7.04 3.57 14.27
C LYS A 181 7.60 4.02 15.62
N GLU A 182 7.17 5.18 16.11
CA GLU A 182 7.33 5.50 17.51
C GLU A 182 6.57 4.43 18.29
N ASN A 183 7.22 3.83 19.28
CA ASN A 183 6.57 2.86 20.16
C ASN A 183 5.42 3.58 20.87
N GLU A 184 4.19 3.39 20.42
CA GLU A 184 3.01 3.70 21.20
C GLU A 184 3.00 2.76 22.41
N GLU A 185 3.55 3.23 23.52
CA GLU A 185 3.29 2.65 24.83
C GLU A 185 1.78 2.82 25.11
N GLU A 186 1.11 1.69 25.22
CA GLU A 186 -0.25 1.57 25.74
C GLU A 186 -0.38 2.35 27.06
N LYS A 187 -1.30 3.31 27.10
CA LYS A 187 -2.02 3.63 28.34
C LYS A 187 -3.51 3.52 28.11
N THR A 188 -3.98 2.32 28.38
CA THR A 188 -5.31 2.03 28.93
C THR A 188 -5.57 2.95 30.12
N GLU A 189 -6.73 3.61 30.17
CA GLU A 189 -7.66 3.57 31.31
C GLU A 189 -8.90 4.42 31.04
N LYS A 190 -10.08 3.81 31.24
CA LYS A 190 -11.36 4.50 31.41
C LYS A 190 -11.86 4.29 32.84
N SER A 191 -12.56 5.33 33.30
CA SER A 191 -13.64 5.41 34.30
C SER A 191 -13.33 5.56 35.80
N SER A 192 -13.41 6.84 36.23
CA SER A 192 -14.29 7.43 37.27
C SER A 192 -14.28 6.92 38.72
N SER A 193 -13.99 7.81 39.68
CA SER A 193 -15.00 8.45 40.56
C SER A 193 -14.42 9.45 41.59
N SER A 194 -15.13 10.59 41.71
CA SER A 194 -15.38 11.52 42.83
C SER A 194 -14.31 12.14 43.74
N SER A 195 -14.33 13.49 43.73
CA SER A 195 -14.62 14.44 44.83
C SER A 195 -13.53 15.38 45.41
N ASN A 196 -13.83 16.68 45.22
CA ASN A 196 -13.62 17.93 46.00
C ASN A 196 -12.26 18.35 46.61
N GLY A 197 -11.92 19.64 46.38
CA GLY A 197 -11.20 20.48 47.36
C GLY A 197 -10.11 21.39 46.78
N GLN A 198 -10.22 22.71 47.03
CA GLN A 198 -9.40 23.81 46.51
C GLN A 198 -7.96 23.92 47.06
N ASN A 199 -7.13 24.64 46.26
CA ASN A 199 -6.27 25.78 46.62
C ASN A 199 -4.71 25.66 46.66
N VAL A 200 -4.11 26.63 45.94
CA VAL A 200 -2.80 27.35 46.06
C VAL A 200 -1.45 26.65 45.77
N ILE A 201 -0.85 27.13 44.67
CA ILE A 201 0.57 27.54 44.40
C ILE A 201 1.61 27.28 45.51
N ASP A 202 2.72 26.58 45.20
CA ASP A 202 4.07 27.17 45.29
C ASP A 202 5.19 26.31 44.67
N THR A 203 6.35 26.94 44.59
CA THR A 203 7.41 26.84 43.59
C THR A 203 8.60 25.93 43.94
N SER A 204 9.29 25.49 42.88
CA SER A 204 10.76 25.47 42.71
C SER A 204 11.62 24.20 42.98
N LYS A 205 12.58 24.02 42.04
CA LYS A 205 13.91 23.34 42.09
C LYS A 205 13.96 21.80 41.97
N VAL A 206 14.97 21.13 41.40
CA VAL A 206 16.02 21.29 40.35
C VAL A 206 16.82 19.96 40.35
N ALA A 207 17.33 19.53 39.19
CA ALA A 207 18.51 18.67 38.95
C ALA A 207 18.50 17.12 39.10
N LYS A 208 18.70 16.48 37.92
CA LYS A 208 19.71 15.45 37.56
C LYS A 208 19.86 14.17 38.40
N LYS A 209 19.62 13.01 37.76
CA LYS A 209 20.64 11.95 37.63
C LYS A 209 20.37 10.95 36.50
N ARG A 210 21.22 10.98 35.47
CA ARG A 210 21.47 9.84 34.56
C ARG A 210 22.08 8.70 35.38
N LYS A 211 21.59 7.47 35.22
CA LYS A 211 22.39 6.25 35.43
C LYS A 211 21.95 5.14 34.47
N ASN A 212 22.90 4.75 33.63
CA ASN A 212 22.89 3.60 32.74
C ASN A 212 22.72 2.29 33.52
N ASN A 213 22.09 1.30 32.89
CA ASN A 213 22.21 -0.15 33.09
C ASN A 213 21.23 -0.84 32.11
N THR A 214 21.49 -1.93 31.40
CA THR A 214 22.70 -2.69 31.04
C THR A 214 22.28 -3.66 29.92
N GLU A 215 23.24 -4.15 29.14
CA GLU A 215 23.14 -4.89 27.86
C GLU A 215 22.32 -6.20 27.83
N ALA A 216 21.64 -6.58 28.91
CA ALA A 216 20.90 -7.85 29.01
C ALA A 216 19.54 -7.83 28.28
N GLU A 217 18.84 -6.69 28.20
CA GLU A 217 17.53 -6.60 27.52
C GLU A 217 17.63 -6.62 25.99
N VAL A 218 18.75 -6.14 25.44
CA VAL A 218 18.97 -6.07 23.98
C VAL A 218 19.14 -7.46 23.37
N VAL A 219 19.71 -8.41 24.13
CA VAL A 219 19.92 -9.80 23.68
C VAL A 219 18.62 -10.61 23.70
N ALA A 220 17.73 -10.36 24.66
CA ALA A 220 16.42 -11.02 24.73
C ALA A 220 15.47 -10.59 23.59
N LYS A 221 15.45 -9.29 23.26
CA LYS A 221 14.66 -8.77 22.13
C LYS A 221 15.19 -9.25 20.77
N LYS A 222 16.52 -9.36 20.58
CA LYS A 222 17.13 -9.94 19.36
C LYS A 222 16.79 -11.43 19.18
N ARG A 223 16.76 -12.23 20.26
CA ARG A 223 16.40 -13.65 20.19
C ARG A 223 14.91 -13.87 19.88
N SER A 224 14.02 -13.02 20.41
CA SER A 224 12.58 -13.09 20.13
C SER A 224 12.26 -12.75 18.66
N GLY A 225 12.93 -11.73 18.09
CA GLY A 225 12.76 -11.35 16.68
C GLY A 225 13.23 -12.43 15.70
N TYR A 226 14.35 -13.11 16.01
CA TYR A 226 14.89 -14.20 15.18
C TYR A 226 14.03 -15.47 15.22
N LEU A 227 13.32 -15.71 16.32
CA LEU A 227 12.39 -16.82 16.46
C LEU A 227 11.09 -16.59 15.66
N TYR A 228 10.64 -15.33 15.57
CA TYR A 228 9.43 -14.95 14.84
C TYR A 228 9.61 -15.00 13.32
N THR A 229 10.76 -14.55 12.81
CA THR A 229 11.09 -14.63 11.37
C THR A 229 11.31 -16.07 10.90
N LYS A 230 11.99 -16.91 11.69
CA LYS A 230 12.11 -18.35 11.37
C LYS A 230 10.77 -19.08 11.38
N ARG A 231 9.83 -18.70 12.24
CA ARG A 231 8.50 -19.32 12.31
C ARG A 231 7.64 -18.95 11.11
N PHE A 232 7.73 -17.71 10.60
CA PHE A 232 7.09 -17.31 9.34
C PHE A 232 7.67 -18.03 8.13
N GLN A 233 9.00 -18.17 8.06
CA GLN A 233 9.66 -18.85 6.95
C GLN A 233 9.38 -20.37 6.95
N MET A 234 9.28 -21.00 8.13
CA MET A 234 8.87 -22.41 8.25
C MET A 234 7.41 -22.66 7.86
N ILE A 235 6.49 -21.72 8.12
CA ILE A 235 5.09 -21.85 7.71
C ILE A 235 4.97 -21.78 6.19
N PHE A 236 5.74 -20.91 5.53
CA PHE A 236 5.75 -20.80 4.07
C PHE A 236 6.32 -22.04 3.39
N VAL A 237 7.41 -22.60 3.91
CA VAL A 237 8.04 -23.83 3.37
C VAL A 237 7.15 -25.07 3.59
N LYS A 238 6.45 -25.17 4.74
CA LYS A 238 5.48 -26.27 4.95
C LYS A 238 4.28 -26.17 3.99
N HIS A 239 3.83 -24.96 3.64
CA HIS A 239 2.71 -24.78 2.72
C HIS A 239 3.08 -25.12 1.27
N GLN A 240 4.32 -24.87 0.85
CA GLN A 240 4.83 -25.32 -0.45
C GLN A 240 5.08 -26.83 -0.50
N GLY A 241 5.65 -27.44 0.55
CA GLY A 241 5.88 -28.89 0.60
C GLY A 241 4.59 -29.73 0.65
N ILE A 242 3.48 -29.19 1.16
CA ILE A 242 2.15 -29.84 1.12
C ILE A 242 1.53 -29.75 -0.29
N LEU A 243 1.78 -28.67 -1.02
CA LEU A 243 1.33 -28.50 -2.41
C LEU A 243 2.11 -29.39 -3.39
N GLU A 244 3.41 -29.62 -3.17
CA GLU A 244 4.20 -30.57 -3.98
C GLU A 244 3.84 -32.03 -3.70
N LYS A 245 3.53 -32.41 -2.45
CA LYS A 245 3.10 -33.78 -2.13
C LYS A 245 1.73 -34.16 -2.71
N GLN A 246 0.84 -33.19 -2.96
CA GLN A 246 -0.42 -33.46 -3.67
C GLN A 246 -0.26 -33.54 -5.20
N ARG A 247 0.89 -33.13 -5.73
CA ARG A 247 1.19 -33.18 -7.16
C ARG A 247 1.84 -34.49 -7.61
N ASN A 248 2.32 -35.32 -6.67
CA ASN A 248 2.91 -36.64 -6.92
C ASN A 248 1.97 -37.83 -6.60
N ILE A 249 0.68 -37.57 -6.37
CA ILE A 249 -0.35 -38.61 -6.16
C ILE A 249 -1.36 -38.66 -7.34
N PHE A 250 -1.07 -37.93 -8.43
CA PHE A 250 -1.76 -38.05 -9.71
C PHE A 250 -0.75 -38.12 -10.85
#